data_AF-A0A263DE69-F1
#
_entry.id   AF-A0A263DE69-F1
#
_cell.length_a   1.000
_cell.length_b   1.000
_cell.length_c   1.000
_cell.angle_alpha   90.00
_cell.angle_beta   90.00
_cell.angle_gamma   90.00
#
_symmetry.space_group_name_H-M   'P 1'
#
loop_
_entity.id
_entity.type
_entity.pdbx_description
1 polymer ?
#
loop_
_entity_poly.entity_id
_entity_poly.type
_entity_poly.pdbx_seq_one_letter_code
_entity_poly.pdbx_strand_id
1 'polypeptide(L)'
;MRAETKRRDLRAAQFPAVAFAHRLTAAHPAGLNMVFETFRRNGGVPDHGDGAARYDLRGVLGMEHSTGRSLDDAVFDLVLGPWANEIRRGLVLMAMTVDLSDAAIAPILNTENQLVAKLITEFRANDLWVARTVADGVAQPPRMHPFALRAIAHRLGREGGIAELDLRWDQAHELLRIPAAARDDQRAVLYHELALGRLAAVATRLTEMFDPVDPRYWYELLLQVAVAPLARPDRADGANAHWAELAADPAPETVVTRRLVAALQLHTDPLGDPSHEMCAIVARELGELAGHADAGTAFLLARSSEFERCWNRWHSRWGES
;
A
#
# COMPACT_ATOMS: atom_id res chain seq x y z
N MET A 1 -27.67 -27.44 11.36
CA MET A 1 -27.19 -28.11 10.14
C MET A 1 -26.01 -27.30 9.62
N ARG A 2 -24.79 -27.67 10.06
CA ARG A 2 -23.54 -26.94 9.77
C ARG A 2 -23.16 -27.24 8.32
N ALA A 3 -23.03 -26.20 7.50
CA ALA A 3 -22.41 -26.31 6.19
C ALA A 3 -20.91 -26.53 6.39
N GLU A 4 -20.51 -27.79 6.54
CA GLU A 4 -19.14 -28.25 6.31
C GLU A 4 -18.87 -28.12 4.81
N THR A 5 -18.54 -26.91 4.39
CA THR A 5 -17.96 -26.69 3.08
C THR A 5 -16.60 -27.37 3.10
N LYS A 6 -16.49 -28.50 2.40
CA LYS A 6 -15.23 -29.17 2.05
C LYS A 6 -14.21 -28.14 1.57
N ARG A 7 -13.36 -27.64 2.49
CA ARG A 7 -12.12 -26.93 2.18
C ARG A 7 -11.22 -27.95 1.47
N ARG A 8 -11.22 -27.94 0.14
CA ARG A 8 -10.26 -28.68 -0.67
C ARG A 8 -8.85 -28.19 -0.32
N ASP A 9 -8.03 -29.10 0.21
CA ASP A 9 -6.56 -29.20 0.13
C ASP A 9 -5.64 -28.04 0.57
N LEU A 10 -6.13 -26.97 1.22
CA LEU A 10 -5.23 -25.97 1.82
C LEU A 10 -4.80 -26.40 3.22
N ARG A 11 -3.49 -26.56 3.43
CA ARG A 11 -2.91 -26.78 4.76
C ARG A 11 -3.08 -25.52 5.60
N ALA A 12 -3.23 -25.68 6.92
CA ALA A 12 -3.29 -24.55 7.86
C ALA A 12 -2.15 -23.54 7.63
N ALA A 13 -0.93 -24.06 7.41
CA ALA A 13 0.28 -23.30 7.10
C ALA A 13 0.19 -22.41 5.84
N GLN A 14 -0.72 -22.68 4.90
CA GLN A 14 -0.83 -21.92 3.63
C GLN A 14 -1.78 -20.73 3.71
N PHE A 15 -2.52 -20.60 4.81
CA PHE A 15 -3.49 -19.53 4.98
C PHE A 15 -2.89 -18.12 4.86
N PRO A 16 -1.70 -17.81 5.44
CA PRO A 16 -1.09 -16.50 5.28
C PRO A 16 -0.85 -16.10 3.83
N ALA A 17 -0.33 -17.02 3.00
CA ALA A 17 -0.10 -16.77 1.58
C ALA A 17 -1.41 -16.54 0.80
N VAL A 18 -2.47 -17.27 1.14
CA VAL A 18 -3.80 -17.08 0.54
C VAL A 18 -4.40 -15.74 0.95
N ALA A 19 -4.37 -15.40 2.24
CA ALA A 19 -4.87 -14.13 2.76
C ALA A 19 -4.07 -12.94 2.18
N PHE A 20 -2.75 -13.08 2.06
CA PHE A 20 -1.89 -12.15 1.34
C PHE A 20 -2.34 -11.96 -0.11
N ALA A 21 -2.53 -13.04 -0.87
CA ALA A 21 -2.97 -12.96 -2.27
C ALA A 21 -4.33 -12.25 -2.39
N HIS A 22 -5.27 -12.53 -1.49
CA HIS A 22 -6.55 -11.82 -1.41
C HIS A 22 -6.38 -10.32 -1.15
N ARG A 23 -5.54 -9.92 -0.20
CA ARG A 23 -5.30 -8.50 0.11
C ARG A 23 -4.56 -7.78 -1.03
N LEU A 24 -3.53 -8.42 -1.60
CA LEU A 24 -2.74 -7.88 -2.71
C LEU A 24 -3.61 -7.58 -3.93
N THR A 25 -4.54 -8.50 -4.23
CA THR A 25 -5.36 -8.45 -5.44
C THR A 25 -6.74 -7.84 -5.24
N ALA A 26 -7.08 -7.41 -4.02
CA ALA A 26 -8.45 -7.05 -3.62
C ALA A 26 -9.47 -8.16 -3.97
N ALA A 27 -9.03 -9.43 -3.87
CA ALA A 27 -9.77 -10.63 -4.26
C ALA A 27 -10.23 -10.67 -5.73
N HIS A 28 -9.61 -9.88 -6.63
CA HIS A 28 -9.92 -9.91 -8.05
C HIS A 28 -9.58 -11.30 -8.64
N PRO A 29 -10.53 -12.03 -9.26
CA PRO A 29 -10.30 -13.41 -9.67
C PRO A 29 -9.10 -13.62 -10.61
N ALA A 30 -8.93 -12.73 -11.59
CA ALA A 30 -7.77 -12.81 -12.49
C ALA A 30 -6.46 -12.48 -11.76
N GLY A 31 -6.49 -11.54 -10.81
CA GLY A 31 -5.31 -11.19 -10.02
C GLY A 31 -4.89 -12.33 -9.11
N LEU A 32 -5.85 -12.99 -8.44
CA LEU A 32 -5.61 -14.19 -7.65
C LEU A 32 -4.95 -15.29 -8.49
N ASN A 33 -5.50 -15.56 -9.69
CA ASN A 33 -4.92 -16.56 -10.59
C ASN A 33 -3.47 -16.22 -10.97
N MET A 34 -3.18 -14.95 -11.30
CA MET A 34 -1.81 -14.53 -11.63
C MET A 34 -0.85 -14.75 -10.45
N VAL A 35 -1.25 -14.39 -9.24
CA VAL A 35 -0.43 -14.59 -8.02
C VAL A 35 -0.21 -16.08 -7.76
N PHE A 36 -1.24 -16.91 -7.84
CA PHE A 36 -1.10 -18.36 -7.62
C PHE A 36 -0.30 -19.05 -8.73
N GLU A 37 -0.35 -18.55 -9.97
CA GLU A 37 0.55 -18.99 -11.05
C GLU A 37 2.00 -18.66 -10.74
N THR A 38 2.28 -17.44 -10.26
CA THR A 38 3.61 -17.04 -9.82
C THR A 38 4.09 -17.92 -8.67
N PHE A 39 3.25 -18.21 -7.66
CA PHE A 39 3.60 -19.14 -6.60
C PHE A 39 3.97 -20.53 -7.17
N ARG A 40 3.12 -21.10 -8.04
CA ARG A 40 3.39 -22.43 -8.64
C ARG A 40 4.70 -22.47 -9.42
N ARG A 41 5.02 -21.42 -10.18
CA ARG A 41 6.27 -21.34 -10.97
C ARG A 41 7.51 -21.23 -10.07
N ASN A 42 7.41 -20.55 -8.94
CA ASN A 42 8.50 -20.33 -8.00
C ASN A 42 8.52 -21.37 -6.86
N GLY A 43 8.05 -22.59 -7.12
CA GLY A 43 8.16 -23.71 -6.18
C GLY A 43 6.97 -23.91 -5.26
N GLY A 44 5.79 -23.35 -5.56
CA GLY A 44 4.53 -23.60 -4.84
C GLY A 44 4.14 -22.50 -3.85
N VAL A 45 2.97 -22.66 -3.23
CA VAL A 45 2.48 -21.76 -2.16
C VAL A 45 3.38 -21.94 -0.93
N PRO A 46 3.92 -20.86 -0.34
CA PRO A 46 4.79 -20.99 0.82
C PRO A 46 3.95 -21.38 2.05
N ASP A 47 4.48 -22.33 2.82
CA ASP A 47 3.92 -22.74 4.11
C ASP A 47 4.51 -21.82 5.20
N HIS A 48 3.69 -21.41 6.16
CA HIS A 48 4.09 -20.72 7.38
C HIS A 48 4.33 -21.76 8.50
N GLY A 49 5.56 -21.86 9.03
CA GLY A 49 5.98 -22.83 10.06
C GLY A 49 7.49 -22.82 10.33
N ASP A 50 8.00 -23.79 11.10
CA ASP A 50 9.41 -23.88 11.57
C ASP A 50 10.47 -24.04 10.45
N GLY A 51 10.05 -24.23 9.20
CA GLY A 51 10.95 -24.25 8.06
C GLY A 51 11.18 -22.84 7.52
N ALA A 52 12.39 -22.54 7.04
CA ALA A 52 12.64 -21.32 6.28
C ALA A 52 11.67 -21.23 5.10
N ALA A 53 10.90 -20.13 5.01
CA ALA A 53 10.04 -19.88 3.87
C ALA A 53 10.88 -19.93 2.59
N ARG A 54 10.39 -20.62 1.55
CA ARG A 54 11.14 -20.80 0.29
C ARG A 54 11.49 -19.48 -0.38
N TYR A 55 10.66 -18.46 -0.16
CA TYR A 55 10.83 -17.11 -0.63
C TYR A 55 10.01 -16.15 0.23
N ASP A 56 10.35 -14.87 0.15
CA ASP A 56 9.61 -13.80 0.81
C ASP A 56 8.40 -13.36 -0.03
N LEU A 57 7.19 -13.42 0.56
CA LEU A 57 5.95 -12.97 -0.09
C LEU A 57 6.00 -11.49 -0.49
N ARG A 58 6.79 -10.68 0.22
CA ARG A 58 6.95 -9.25 -0.05
C ARG A 58 7.59 -8.97 -1.41
N GLY A 59 8.38 -9.91 -1.93
CA GLY A 59 9.03 -9.84 -3.24
C GLY A 59 8.23 -10.47 -4.37
N VAL A 60 6.97 -10.92 -4.15
CA VAL A 60 6.20 -11.69 -5.15
C VAL A 60 6.05 -10.98 -6.49
N LEU A 61 6.00 -9.64 -6.48
CA LEU A 61 5.83 -8.85 -7.70
C LEU A 61 7.07 -8.90 -8.61
N GLY A 62 8.26 -9.03 -8.04
CA GLY A 62 9.50 -9.22 -8.79
C GLY A 62 9.74 -10.65 -9.28
N MET A 63 8.96 -11.62 -8.81
CA MET A 63 9.15 -13.04 -9.16
C MET A 63 8.66 -13.37 -10.57
N GLU A 64 9.26 -14.41 -11.15
CA GLU A 64 8.93 -14.85 -12.50
C GLU A 64 7.50 -15.39 -12.59
N HIS A 65 6.72 -14.82 -13.49
CA HIS A 65 5.34 -15.21 -13.81
C HIS A 65 5.30 -16.18 -15.01
N SER A 66 4.11 -16.72 -15.35
CA SER A 66 3.91 -17.72 -16.40
C SER A 66 4.43 -17.28 -17.78
N THR A 67 4.49 -15.98 -18.04
CA THR A 67 5.01 -15.37 -19.27
C THR A 67 6.55 -15.28 -19.34
N GLY A 68 7.28 -15.76 -18.33
CA GLY A 68 8.75 -15.63 -18.23
C GLY A 68 9.23 -14.21 -17.90
N ARG A 69 8.31 -13.32 -17.52
CA ARG A 69 8.59 -11.95 -17.05
C ARG A 69 8.20 -11.86 -15.58
N SER A 70 8.64 -10.81 -14.89
CA SER A 70 8.22 -10.53 -13.52
C SER A 70 6.70 -10.27 -13.44
N LEU A 71 6.08 -10.55 -12.29
CA LEU A 71 4.63 -10.43 -12.11
C LEU A 71 4.14 -8.99 -12.26
N ASP A 72 4.84 -8.00 -11.70
CA ASP A 72 4.54 -6.59 -11.91
C ASP A 72 4.62 -6.18 -13.40
N ASP A 73 5.58 -6.69 -14.18
CA ASP A 73 5.64 -6.44 -15.62
C ASP A 73 4.42 -7.02 -16.35
N ALA A 74 4.02 -8.24 -15.99
CA ALA A 74 2.83 -8.89 -16.55
C ALA A 74 1.55 -8.12 -16.20
N VAL A 75 1.44 -7.62 -14.96
CA VAL A 75 0.30 -6.82 -14.51
C VAL A 75 0.30 -5.45 -15.20
N PHE A 76 1.44 -4.77 -15.32
CA PHE A 76 1.47 -3.45 -15.96
C PHE A 76 1.09 -3.53 -17.45
N ASP A 77 1.53 -4.56 -18.16
CA ASP A 77 1.09 -4.80 -19.53
C ASP A 77 -0.39 -5.16 -19.63
N LEU A 78 -0.95 -5.86 -18.64
CA LEU A 78 -2.39 -6.12 -18.57
C LEU A 78 -3.20 -4.83 -18.30
N VAL A 79 -2.67 -3.93 -17.47
CA VAL A 79 -3.27 -2.61 -17.19
C VAL A 79 -3.24 -1.73 -18.43
N LEU A 80 -2.13 -1.75 -19.17
CA LEU A 80 -2.05 -1.07 -20.45
C LEU A 80 -3.01 -1.68 -21.48
N GLY A 81 -3.09 -3.02 -21.55
CA GLY A 81 -4.05 -3.72 -22.40
C GLY A 81 -4.11 -3.18 -23.84
N PRO A 82 -5.27 -2.71 -24.32
CA PRO A 82 -5.43 -2.17 -25.68
C PRO A 82 -5.00 -0.70 -25.83
N TRP A 83 -4.63 -0.03 -24.73
CA TRP A 83 -4.24 1.37 -24.76
C TRP A 83 -2.90 1.57 -25.46
N ALA A 84 -2.74 2.75 -26.05
CA ALA A 84 -1.53 3.11 -26.78
C ALA A 84 -0.31 3.20 -25.84
N ASN A 85 0.87 2.78 -26.28
CA ASN A 85 2.08 2.74 -25.44
C ASN A 85 2.45 4.12 -24.87
N GLU A 86 2.06 5.18 -25.55
CA GLU A 86 2.31 6.58 -25.20
C GLU A 86 1.69 6.96 -23.83
N ILE A 87 0.64 6.26 -23.36
CA ILE A 87 0.05 6.55 -22.05
C ILE A 87 0.80 5.92 -20.87
N ARG A 88 1.78 5.04 -21.11
CA ARG A 88 2.47 4.28 -20.04
C ARG A 88 2.99 5.18 -18.93
N ARG A 89 3.61 6.32 -19.27
CA ARG A 89 4.10 7.29 -18.28
C ARG A 89 2.97 7.88 -17.44
N GLY A 90 1.87 8.28 -18.09
CA GLY A 90 0.67 8.76 -17.41
C GLY A 90 0.04 7.71 -16.48
N LEU A 91 -0.01 6.44 -16.88
CA LEU A 91 -0.48 5.34 -16.03
C LEU A 91 0.38 5.17 -14.77
N VAL A 92 1.71 5.26 -14.92
CA VAL A 92 2.63 5.19 -13.79
C VAL A 92 2.39 6.33 -12.80
N LEU A 93 2.30 7.56 -13.30
CA LEU A 93 2.02 8.73 -12.46
C LEU A 93 0.64 8.65 -11.80
N MET A 94 -0.39 8.21 -12.52
CA MET A 94 -1.73 8.01 -11.94
C MET A 94 -1.72 6.97 -10.82
N ALA A 95 -1.00 5.87 -10.96
CA ALA A 95 -0.87 4.90 -9.88
C ALA A 95 -0.20 5.49 -8.63
N MET A 96 0.63 6.51 -8.77
CA MET A 96 1.29 7.17 -7.62
C MET A 96 0.41 8.24 -6.96
N THR A 97 -0.71 8.67 -7.57
CA THR A 97 -1.61 9.67 -6.98
C THR A 97 -2.42 9.12 -5.79
N VAL A 98 -2.84 10.00 -4.87
CA VAL A 98 -3.74 9.65 -3.75
C VAL A 98 -5.11 9.17 -4.26
N ASP A 99 -5.62 9.87 -5.27
CA ASP A 99 -6.83 9.57 -6.01
C ASP A 99 -6.72 10.12 -7.42
N LEU A 100 -7.67 9.77 -8.27
CA LEU A 100 -7.78 10.24 -9.65
C LEU A 100 -8.83 11.34 -9.73
N SER A 101 -8.83 12.32 -8.81
CA SER A 101 -9.58 13.57 -8.99
C SER A 101 -8.95 14.45 -10.07
N ASP A 102 -9.70 15.42 -10.61
CA ASP A 102 -9.18 16.35 -11.63
C ASP A 102 -7.94 17.10 -11.11
N ALA A 103 -7.98 17.53 -9.84
CA ALA A 103 -6.86 18.17 -9.20
C ALA A 103 -5.64 17.23 -9.12
N ALA A 104 -5.82 15.98 -8.71
CA ALA A 104 -4.71 15.05 -8.55
C ALA A 104 -4.02 14.71 -9.89
N ILE A 105 -4.77 14.58 -10.99
CA ILE A 105 -4.18 14.22 -12.29
C ILE A 105 -3.77 15.43 -13.15
N ALA A 106 -4.21 16.64 -12.84
CA ALA A 106 -3.86 17.84 -13.62
C ALA A 106 -2.34 18.02 -13.84
N PRO A 107 -1.44 17.79 -12.86
CA PRO A 107 0.00 17.83 -13.08
C PRO A 107 0.49 16.85 -14.15
N ILE A 108 -0.12 15.67 -14.23
CA ILE A 108 0.20 14.64 -15.22
C ILE A 108 -0.19 15.16 -16.61
N LEU A 109 -1.44 15.61 -16.76
CA LEU A 109 -1.96 16.12 -18.03
C LEU A 109 -1.13 17.31 -18.56
N ASN A 110 -0.65 18.18 -17.67
CA ASN A 110 0.16 19.34 -18.04
C ASN A 110 1.56 18.99 -18.58
N THR A 111 2.04 17.77 -18.35
CA THR A 111 3.31 17.28 -18.89
C THR A 111 3.18 16.53 -20.20
N GLU A 112 1.95 16.26 -20.65
CA GLU A 112 1.65 15.40 -21.79
C GLU A 112 1.11 16.21 -22.98
N ASN A 113 1.27 15.68 -24.19
CA ASN A 113 0.64 16.28 -25.36
C ASN A 113 -0.89 16.06 -25.33
N GLN A 114 -1.63 16.83 -26.13
CA GLN A 114 -3.10 16.81 -26.12
C GLN A 114 -3.71 15.43 -26.40
N LEU A 115 -3.10 14.63 -27.28
CA LEU A 115 -3.59 13.28 -27.59
C LEU A 115 -3.42 12.35 -26.39
N VAL A 116 -2.24 12.36 -25.76
CA VAL A 116 -1.95 11.53 -24.58
C VAL A 116 -2.81 11.96 -23.39
N ALA A 117 -2.96 13.27 -23.15
CA ALA A 117 -3.82 13.81 -22.10
C ALA A 117 -5.28 13.36 -22.28
N LYS A 118 -5.78 13.31 -23.53
CA LYS A 118 -7.10 12.78 -23.85
C LYS A 118 -7.21 11.29 -23.51
N LEU A 119 -6.25 10.47 -23.91
CA LEU A 119 -6.24 9.03 -23.62
C LEU A 119 -6.14 8.75 -22.10
N ILE A 120 -5.34 9.52 -21.35
CA ILE A 120 -5.28 9.43 -19.88
C ILE A 120 -6.66 9.74 -19.26
N THR A 121 -7.33 10.76 -19.76
CA THR A 121 -8.67 11.13 -19.30
C THR A 121 -9.70 10.03 -19.62
N GLU A 122 -9.62 9.43 -20.81
CA GLU A 122 -10.48 8.31 -21.22
C GLU A 122 -10.22 7.05 -20.39
N PHE A 123 -8.95 6.72 -20.11
CA PHE A 123 -8.56 5.63 -19.21
C PHE A 123 -9.18 5.85 -17.83
N ARG A 124 -8.94 7.03 -17.25
CA ARG A 124 -9.51 7.40 -15.95
C ARG A 124 -11.03 7.31 -15.92
N ALA A 125 -11.71 7.66 -17.01
CA ALA A 125 -13.17 7.72 -17.06
C ALA A 125 -13.83 6.35 -17.27
N ASN A 126 -13.20 5.44 -18.03
CA ASN A 126 -13.88 4.25 -18.54
C ASN A 126 -13.19 2.92 -18.19
N ASP A 127 -11.91 2.93 -17.79
CA ASP A 127 -11.19 1.68 -17.58
C ASP A 127 -11.66 0.92 -16.32
N LEU A 128 -11.58 -0.40 -16.39
CA LEU A 128 -11.96 -1.34 -15.32
C LEU A 128 -10.92 -1.37 -14.18
N TRP A 129 -9.67 -0.97 -14.47
CA TRP A 129 -8.63 -0.77 -13.47
C TRP A 129 -8.85 0.48 -12.62
N VAL A 130 -9.89 1.27 -12.89
CA VAL A 130 -10.25 2.44 -12.08
C VAL A 130 -11.55 2.18 -11.33
N ALA A 131 -11.43 2.07 -10.00
CA ALA A 131 -12.54 1.90 -9.10
C ALA A 131 -13.29 3.24 -8.92
N ARG A 132 -14.62 3.19 -9.04
CA ARG A 132 -15.53 4.31 -8.82
C ARG A 132 -16.56 3.87 -7.81
N THR A 133 -16.54 4.45 -6.62
CA THR A 133 -17.41 4.07 -5.50
C THR A 133 -18.32 5.22 -5.13
N VAL A 134 -19.50 4.88 -4.60
CA VAL A 134 -20.44 5.84 -4.01
C VAL A 134 -20.58 5.47 -2.55
N ALA A 135 -20.29 6.41 -1.65
CA ALA A 135 -20.45 6.26 -0.22
C ALA A 135 -21.46 7.32 0.27
N ASP A 136 -22.48 6.88 1.00
CA ASP A 136 -23.56 7.76 1.52
C ASP A 136 -24.21 8.66 0.46
N GLY A 137 -24.38 8.13 -0.76
CA GLY A 137 -24.95 8.87 -1.90
C GLY A 137 -23.99 9.87 -2.56
N VAL A 138 -22.75 9.98 -2.07
CA VAL A 138 -21.71 10.86 -2.62
C VAL A 138 -20.69 10.05 -3.40
N ALA A 139 -20.49 10.42 -4.66
CA ALA A 139 -19.46 9.85 -5.51
C ALA A 139 -18.08 10.17 -4.91
N GLN A 140 -17.31 9.12 -4.62
CA GLN A 140 -15.94 9.26 -4.15
C GLN A 140 -15.00 9.50 -5.33
N PRO A 141 -13.86 10.19 -5.11
CA PRO A 141 -12.82 10.32 -6.12
C PRO A 141 -12.42 8.93 -6.68
N PRO A 142 -12.31 8.76 -8.01
CA PRO A 142 -11.91 7.49 -8.59
C PRO A 142 -10.51 7.09 -8.11
N ARG A 143 -10.21 5.80 -8.03
CA ARG A 143 -8.90 5.29 -7.60
C ARG A 143 -8.41 4.17 -8.48
N MET A 144 -7.10 4.10 -8.69
CA MET A 144 -6.49 2.94 -9.34
C MET A 144 -6.77 1.68 -8.50
N HIS A 145 -7.07 0.57 -9.18
CA HIS A 145 -7.27 -0.71 -8.52
C HIS A 145 -6.00 -1.10 -7.74
N PRO A 146 -6.12 -1.56 -6.47
CA PRO A 146 -4.95 -1.76 -5.61
C PRO A 146 -3.88 -2.69 -6.18
N PHE A 147 -4.29 -3.73 -6.93
CA PHE A 147 -3.33 -4.64 -7.56
C PHE A 147 -2.50 -3.96 -8.65
N ALA A 148 -3.14 -3.15 -9.50
CA ALA A 148 -2.48 -2.39 -10.55
C ALA A 148 -1.54 -1.34 -9.94
N LEU A 149 -2.03 -0.60 -8.94
CA LEU A 149 -1.25 0.38 -8.21
C LEU A 149 0.04 -0.22 -7.63
N ARG A 150 -0.07 -1.34 -6.91
CA ARG A 150 1.09 -1.99 -6.26
C ARG A 150 2.08 -2.56 -7.27
N ALA A 151 1.59 -3.18 -8.34
CA ALA A 151 2.45 -3.66 -9.43
C ALA A 151 3.25 -2.52 -10.06
N ILE A 152 2.58 -1.42 -10.39
CA ILE A 152 3.22 -0.25 -10.99
C ILE A 152 4.18 0.43 -10.01
N ALA A 153 3.81 0.56 -8.73
CA ALA A 153 4.67 1.10 -7.69
C ALA A 153 5.94 0.26 -7.51
N HIS A 154 5.79 -1.06 -7.42
CA HIS A 154 6.93 -1.97 -7.30
C HIS A 154 7.88 -1.86 -8.50
N ARG A 155 7.34 -1.81 -9.72
CA ARG A 155 8.15 -1.61 -10.94
C ARG A 155 8.89 -0.26 -10.91
N LEU A 156 8.22 0.82 -10.52
CA LEU A 156 8.83 2.16 -10.40
C LEU A 156 9.87 2.24 -9.27
N GLY A 157 9.68 1.47 -8.20
CA GLY A 157 10.56 1.46 -7.04
C GLY A 157 11.84 0.64 -7.20
N ARG A 158 11.99 -0.07 -8.33
CA ARG A 158 13.25 -0.75 -8.70
C ARG A 158 14.41 0.23 -8.77
N GLU A 159 15.62 -0.30 -8.60
CA GLU A 159 16.84 0.50 -8.79
C GLU A 159 16.87 1.09 -10.22
N GLY A 160 16.99 2.42 -10.32
CA GLY A 160 16.94 3.14 -11.59
C GLY A 160 15.55 3.47 -12.12
N GLY A 161 14.47 3.00 -11.48
CA GLY A 161 13.09 3.26 -11.92
C GLY A 161 12.69 2.50 -13.19
N ILE A 162 11.86 3.13 -14.03
CA ILE A 162 11.41 2.58 -15.32
C ILE A 162 12.20 3.25 -16.44
N ALA A 163 13.27 2.59 -16.88
CA ALA A 163 14.26 3.17 -17.79
C ALA A 163 13.67 3.62 -19.13
N GLU A 164 12.75 2.84 -19.72
CA GLU A 164 12.10 3.16 -20.98
C GLU A 164 11.15 4.38 -20.90
N LEU A 165 10.83 4.85 -19.69
CA LEU A 165 10.01 6.04 -19.46
C LEU A 165 10.80 7.23 -18.92
N ASP A 166 12.11 7.08 -18.69
CA ASP A 166 12.95 8.05 -17.97
C ASP A 166 12.23 8.58 -16.71
N LEU A 167 11.77 7.64 -15.88
CA LEU A 167 10.99 7.96 -14.68
C LEU A 167 11.52 7.17 -13.48
N ARG A 168 11.97 7.92 -12.48
CA ARG A 168 12.39 7.40 -11.17
C ARG A 168 11.34 7.68 -10.10
N TRP A 169 11.39 6.90 -9.03
CA TRP A 169 10.50 7.01 -7.88
C TRP A 169 10.43 8.43 -7.29
N ASP A 170 11.60 9.03 -7.04
CA ASP A 170 11.71 10.36 -6.46
C ASP A 170 11.14 11.45 -7.39
N GLN A 171 11.42 11.35 -8.68
CA GLN A 171 10.89 12.26 -9.70
C GLN A 171 9.36 12.19 -9.79
N ALA A 172 8.79 10.97 -9.78
CA ALA A 172 7.34 10.79 -9.84
C ALA A 172 6.63 11.42 -8.64
N HIS A 173 7.15 11.18 -7.43
CA HIS A 173 6.55 11.72 -6.22
C HIS A 173 6.75 13.23 -6.07
N GLU A 174 7.92 13.79 -6.42
CA GLU A 174 8.10 15.24 -6.40
C GLU A 174 7.23 15.96 -7.44
N LEU A 175 7.06 15.38 -8.63
CA LEU A 175 6.18 15.92 -9.68
C LEU A 175 4.74 16.08 -9.18
N LEU A 176 4.27 15.16 -8.34
CA LEU A 176 2.92 15.18 -7.79
C LEU A 176 2.83 16.00 -6.48
N ARG A 177 3.90 15.99 -5.67
CA ARG A 177 3.97 16.69 -4.38
C ARG A 177 4.02 18.21 -4.54
N ILE A 178 4.81 18.73 -5.49
CA ILE A 178 5.00 20.18 -5.66
C ILE A 178 3.67 20.89 -5.98
N PRO A 179 2.85 20.43 -6.95
CA PRO A 179 1.54 21.02 -7.21
C PRO A 179 0.54 20.81 -6.08
N ALA A 180 0.63 19.72 -5.32
CA ALA A 180 -0.19 19.51 -4.13
C ALA A 180 0.10 20.58 -3.06
N ALA A 181 1.38 20.85 -2.80
CA ALA A 181 1.81 21.91 -1.88
C ALA A 181 1.33 23.30 -2.35
N ALA A 182 1.41 23.59 -3.65
CA ALA A 182 0.93 24.85 -4.21
C ALA A 182 -0.59 25.07 -4.05
N ARG A 183 -1.37 24.00 -3.83
CA ARG A 183 -2.82 24.03 -3.58
C ARG A 183 -3.19 23.86 -2.11
N ASP A 184 -2.21 23.82 -1.22
CA ASP A 184 -2.39 23.52 0.21
C ASP A 184 -3.10 22.17 0.48
N ASP A 185 -2.90 21.18 -0.40
CA ASP A 185 -3.41 19.81 -0.19
C ASP A 185 -2.47 19.05 0.74
N GLN A 186 -2.62 19.29 2.05
CA GLN A 186 -1.78 18.70 3.09
C GLN A 186 -1.78 17.16 3.06
N ARG A 187 -2.92 16.55 2.71
CA ARG A 187 -3.03 15.08 2.59
C ARG A 187 -2.12 14.56 1.49
N ALA A 188 -2.20 15.13 0.29
CA ALA A 188 -1.36 14.69 -0.82
C ALA A 188 0.13 15.01 -0.59
N VAL A 189 0.44 16.14 0.07
CA VAL A 189 1.82 16.43 0.49
C VAL A 189 2.35 15.35 1.41
N LEU A 190 1.65 15.04 2.52
CA LEU A 190 2.09 14.05 3.49
C LEU A 190 2.19 12.64 2.89
N TYR A 191 1.25 12.27 2.03
CA TYR A 191 1.29 11.00 1.30
C TYR A 191 2.57 10.89 0.45
N HIS A 192 2.94 11.92 -0.31
CA HIS A 192 4.15 11.89 -1.13
C HIS A 192 5.43 12.02 -0.30
N GLU A 193 5.44 12.79 0.78
CA GLU A 193 6.56 12.82 1.73
C GLU A 193 6.83 11.44 2.34
N LEU A 194 5.76 10.71 2.69
CA LEU A 194 5.87 9.35 3.21
C LEU A 194 6.40 8.37 2.15
N ALA A 195 5.90 8.45 0.91
CA ALA A 195 6.42 7.64 -0.19
C ALA A 195 7.91 7.94 -0.50
N LEU A 196 8.35 9.18 -0.30
CA LEU A 196 9.75 9.60 -0.42
C LEU A 196 10.62 9.19 0.78
N GLY A 197 10.05 8.51 1.79
CA GLY A 197 10.76 8.06 2.98
C GLY A 197 11.06 9.17 3.99
N ARG A 198 10.39 10.32 3.91
CA ARG A 198 10.61 11.47 4.81
C ARG A 198 9.81 11.33 6.11
N LEU A 199 9.94 10.17 6.79
CA LEU A 199 9.12 9.80 7.95
C LEU A 199 9.17 10.83 9.08
N ALA A 200 10.34 11.38 9.41
CA ALA A 200 10.47 12.39 10.47
C ALA A 200 9.67 13.67 10.18
N ALA A 201 9.65 14.11 8.92
CA ALA A 201 8.86 15.28 8.51
C ALA A 201 7.36 14.99 8.61
N VAL A 202 6.94 13.79 8.17
CA VAL A 202 5.54 13.35 8.26
C VAL A 202 5.08 13.23 9.71
N ALA A 203 5.88 12.61 10.58
CA ALA A 203 5.58 12.44 12.01
C ALA A 203 5.48 13.78 12.75
N THR A 204 6.39 14.72 12.46
CA THR A 204 6.33 16.10 12.97
C THR A 204 5.04 16.77 12.55
N ARG A 205 4.70 16.73 11.26
CA ARG A 205 3.51 17.40 10.75
C ARG A 205 2.21 16.78 11.28
N LEU A 206 2.15 15.46 11.41
CA LEU A 206 1.01 14.78 12.04
C LEU A 206 0.90 15.11 13.52
N THR A 207 2.01 15.36 14.22
CA THR A 207 2.00 15.83 15.61
C THR A 207 1.44 17.24 15.72
N GLU A 208 1.82 18.15 14.84
CA GLU A 208 1.28 19.53 14.81
C GLU A 208 -0.23 19.56 14.52
N MET A 209 -0.73 18.59 13.76
CA MET A 209 -2.14 18.46 13.41
C MET A 209 -2.95 17.60 14.41
N PHE A 210 -2.29 17.03 15.43
CA PHE A 210 -2.95 16.14 16.37
C PHE A 210 -3.91 16.92 17.27
N ASP A 211 -5.19 16.56 17.23
CA ASP A 211 -6.21 17.09 18.13
C ASP A 211 -6.40 16.13 19.32
N PRO A 212 -5.96 16.48 20.54
CA PRO A 212 -6.09 15.63 21.71
C PRO A 212 -7.54 15.50 22.19
N VAL A 213 -8.44 16.41 21.81
CA VAL A 213 -9.84 16.41 22.21
C VAL A 213 -10.69 15.56 21.26
N ASP A 214 -10.52 15.72 19.94
CA ASP A 214 -11.22 14.92 18.93
C ASP A 214 -10.26 14.38 17.83
N PRO A 215 -9.57 13.26 18.09
CA PRO A 215 -8.58 12.73 17.16
C PRO A 215 -9.18 12.02 15.93
N ARG A 216 -10.51 12.00 15.74
CA ARG A 216 -11.16 11.22 14.67
C ARG A 216 -10.73 11.67 13.28
N TYR A 217 -10.84 12.96 13.00
CA TYR A 217 -10.46 13.53 11.71
C TYR A 217 -8.95 13.37 11.44
N TRP A 218 -8.14 13.60 12.48
CA TRP A 218 -6.70 13.35 12.43
C TRP A 218 -6.37 11.88 12.11
N TYR A 219 -7.08 10.94 12.74
CA TYR A 219 -6.87 9.51 12.52
C TYR A 219 -7.27 9.07 11.11
N GLU A 220 -8.36 9.61 10.57
CA GLU A 220 -8.74 9.40 9.17
C GLU A 220 -7.67 9.94 8.21
N LEU A 221 -7.11 11.12 8.48
CA LEU A 221 -5.99 11.66 7.72
C LEU A 221 -4.76 10.75 7.80
N LEU A 222 -4.39 10.28 8.99
CA LEU A 222 -3.27 9.34 9.19
C LEU A 222 -3.46 8.08 8.34
N LEU A 223 -4.65 7.47 8.37
CA LEU A 223 -4.95 6.30 7.54
C LEU A 223 -4.87 6.59 6.05
N GLN A 224 -5.31 7.78 5.61
CA GLN A 224 -5.21 8.19 4.20
C GLN A 224 -3.78 8.49 3.75
N VAL A 225 -2.91 8.93 4.65
CA VAL A 225 -1.48 9.14 4.37
C VAL A 225 -0.73 7.80 4.38
N ALA A 226 -1.03 6.92 5.32
CA ALA A 226 -0.32 5.65 5.52
C ALA A 226 -0.38 4.71 4.30
N VAL A 227 -1.38 4.82 3.43
CA VAL A 227 -1.46 4.00 2.20
C VAL A 227 -0.44 4.39 1.13
N ALA A 228 0.44 5.37 1.39
CA ALA A 228 1.56 5.71 0.52
C ALA A 228 2.41 4.48 0.19
N PRO A 229 2.69 4.21 -1.09
CA PRO A 229 3.35 2.99 -1.51
C PRO A 229 4.82 2.94 -1.05
N LEU A 230 5.36 1.73 -0.94
CA LEU A 230 6.76 1.48 -0.62
C LEU A 230 7.53 1.15 -1.89
N ALA A 231 8.67 1.81 -2.14
CA ALA A 231 9.48 1.57 -3.33
C ALA A 231 10.01 0.12 -3.41
N ARG A 232 10.50 -0.40 -2.28
CA ARG A 232 11.12 -1.73 -2.20
C ARG A 232 10.65 -2.44 -0.92
N PRO A 233 9.45 -3.04 -0.94
CA PRO A 233 8.83 -3.63 0.25
C PRO A 233 9.62 -4.80 0.87
N ASP A 234 10.46 -5.46 0.07
CA ASP A 234 11.27 -6.64 0.39
C ASP A 234 12.76 -6.34 0.65
N ARG A 235 13.16 -5.07 0.76
CA ARG A 235 14.59 -4.69 0.85
C ARG A 235 15.34 -5.18 2.10
N ALA A 236 14.63 -5.53 3.16
CA ALA A 236 15.18 -5.90 4.47
C ALA A 236 14.80 -7.35 4.81
N ASP A 237 15.39 -7.95 5.86
CA ASP A 237 15.12 -9.34 6.26
C ASP A 237 13.80 -9.50 7.06
N GLY A 238 12.67 -9.36 6.36
CA GLY A 238 11.32 -9.45 6.93
C GLY A 238 10.70 -8.11 7.32
N ALA A 239 9.40 -8.13 7.63
CA ALA A 239 8.61 -6.92 7.92
C ALA A 239 9.11 -6.16 9.15
N ASN A 240 9.48 -6.88 10.22
CA ASN A 240 10.01 -6.28 11.45
C ASN A 240 11.38 -5.60 11.23
N ALA A 241 12.27 -6.20 10.43
CA ALA A 241 13.54 -5.57 10.06
C ALA A 241 13.32 -4.31 9.21
N HIS A 242 12.41 -4.38 8.23
CA HIS A 242 12.07 -3.22 7.41
C HIS A 242 11.47 -2.09 8.24
N TRP A 243 10.58 -2.40 9.17
CA TRP A 243 10.04 -1.42 10.13
C TRP A 243 11.15 -0.77 10.96
N ALA A 244 12.09 -1.56 11.48
CA ALA A 244 13.19 -1.05 12.27
C ALA A 244 14.09 -0.12 11.45
N GLU A 245 14.37 -0.43 10.18
CA GLU A 245 15.10 0.46 9.27
C GLU A 245 14.35 1.76 8.99
N LEU A 246 13.04 1.71 8.73
CA LEU A 246 12.23 2.89 8.44
C LEU A 246 12.10 3.81 9.66
N ALA A 247 11.99 3.23 10.84
CA ALA A 247 11.90 3.96 12.10
C ALA A 247 13.26 4.39 12.65
N ALA A 248 14.38 3.95 12.06
CA ALA A 248 15.72 4.31 12.47
C ALA A 248 16.05 5.74 12.02
N ASP A 249 15.76 6.71 12.87
CA ASP A 249 16.18 8.10 12.71
C ASP A 249 16.70 8.62 14.06
N PRO A 250 17.90 9.23 14.10
CA PRO A 250 18.47 9.79 15.33
C PRO A 250 17.75 11.06 15.84
N ALA A 251 16.88 11.69 15.04
CA ALA A 251 16.14 12.86 15.47
C ALA A 251 15.26 12.55 16.70
N PRO A 252 14.90 13.53 17.53
CA PRO A 252 13.97 13.32 18.64
C PRO A 252 12.63 12.74 18.16
N GLU A 253 12.02 11.90 18.98
CA GLU A 253 10.69 11.37 18.70
C GLU A 253 9.63 12.45 18.98
N THR A 254 8.59 12.49 18.15
CA THR A 254 7.43 13.37 18.31
C THR A 254 6.26 12.63 18.96
N VAL A 255 5.20 13.34 19.35
CA VAL A 255 4.01 12.72 19.98
C VAL A 255 3.39 11.64 19.08
N VAL A 256 3.19 11.97 17.80
CA VAL A 256 2.93 10.96 16.78
C VAL A 256 4.27 10.40 16.34
N THR A 257 4.55 9.14 16.69
CA THR A 257 5.87 8.54 16.49
C THR A 257 6.11 8.14 15.03
N ARG A 258 7.36 8.21 14.57
CA ARG A 258 7.81 7.62 13.31
C ARG A 258 7.55 6.12 13.29
N ARG A 259 7.63 5.48 14.45
CA ARG A 259 7.33 4.04 14.65
C ARG A 259 5.89 3.71 14.29
N LEU A 260 4.93 4.53 14.72
CA LEU A 260 3.52 4.41 14.35
C LEU A 260 3.32 4.59 12.84
N VAL A 261 3.89 5.66 12.26
CA VAL A 261 3.77 5.96 10.83
C VAL A 261 4.36 4.84 9.97
N ALA A 262 5.57 4.37 10.29
CA ALA A 262 6.23 3.26 9.59
C ALA A 262 5.40 1.97 9.68
N ALA A 263 4.92 1.62 10.89
CA ALA A 263 4.15 0.41 11.10
C ALA A 263 2.81 0.45 10.33
N LEU A 264 2.12 1.59 10.32
CA LEU A 264 0.90 1.77 9.54
C LEU A 264 1.17 1.70 8.04
N GLN A 265 2.26 2.31 7.54
CA GLN A 265 2.61 2.24 6.13
C GLN A 265 2.82 0.79 5.70
N LEU A 266 3.68 0.05 6.42
CA LEU A 266 3.91 -1.37 6.16
C LEU A 266 2.63 -2.19 6.28
N HIS A 267 1.79 -1.93 7.29
CA HIS A 267 0.55 -2.65 7.51
C HIS A 267 -0.46 -2.51 6.36
N THR A 268 -0.59 -1.30 5.80
CA THR A 268 -1.57 -1.01 4.76
C THR A 268 -1.21 -1.62 3.40
N ASP A 269 0.06 -1.94 3.18
CA ASP A 269 0.53 -2.67 2.02
C ASP A 269 0.69 -4.18 2.33
N PRO A 270 -0.02 -5.08 1.64
CA PRO A 270 0.19 -6.53 1.78
C PRO A 270 1.63 -6.94 1.50
N LEU A 271 2.37 -6.19 0.68
CA LEU A 271 3.80 -6.41 0.42
C LEU A 271 4.67 -5.89 1.56
N GLY A 272 4.22 -4.94 2.37
CA GLY A 272 4.95 -4.48 3.55
C GLY A 272 4.80 -5.45 4.71
N ASP A 273 3.57 -5.93 4.95
CA ASP A 273 3.20 -6.75 6.09
C ASP A 273 2.26 -7.92 5.71
N PRO A 274 2.81 -8.99 5.11
CA PRO A 274 2.01 -10.13 4.64
C PRO A 274 1.38 -10.93 5.78
N SER A 275 2.04 -10.97 6.94
CA SER A 275 1.66 -11.79 8.10
C SER A 275 1.03 -11.01 9.24
N HIS A 276 0.74 -9.72 9.05
CA HIS A 276 0.16 -8.85 10.08
C HIS A 276 1.05 -8.60 11.31
N GLU A 277 2.37 -8.66 11.12
CA GLU A 277 3.38 -8.39 12.13
C GLU A 277 3.24 -6.97 12.72
N MET A 278 2.84 -6.01 11.89
CA MET A 278 2.72 -4.61 12.30
C MET A 278 1.53 -4.36 13.23
N CYS A 279 0.55 -5.28 13.32
CA CYS A 279 -0.63 -5.09 14.15
C CYS A 279 -0.26 -4.90 15.64
N ALA A 280 0.71 -5.64 16.19
CA ALA A 280 1.14 -5.44 17.58
C ALA A 280 1.83 -4.09 17.81
N ILE A 281 2.64 -3.64 16.84
CA ILE A 281 3.35 -2.37 16.91
C ILE A 281 2.36 -1.21 16.84
N VAL A 282 1.46 -1.21 15.85
CA VAL A 282 0.41 -0.18 15.72
C VAL A 282 -0.45 -0.11 16.99
N ALA A 283 -0.84 -1.25 17.55
CA ALA A 283 -1.60 -1.29 18.79
C ALA A 283 -0.87 -0.60 19.95
N ARG A 284 0.42 -0.94 20.16
CA ARG A 284 1.24 -0.33 21.21
C ARG A 284 1.36 1.17 21.02
N GLU A 285 1.75 1.62 19.84
CA GLU A 285 2.02 3.05 19.59
C GLU A 285 0.73 3.90 19.65
N LEU A 286 -0.43 3.36 19.22
CA LEU A 286 -1.72 4.02 19.44
C LEU A 286 -2.12 4.06 20.92
N GLY A 287 -1.76 3.04 21.70
CA GLY A 287 -1.96 3.00 23.15
C GLY A 287 -1.11 4.05 23.88
N GLU A 288 0.14 4.22 23.46
CA GLU A 288 1.04 5.27 23.96
C GLU A 288 0.51 6.68 23.58
N LEU A 289 0.10 6.87 22.32
CA LEU A 289 -0.50 8.12 21.86
C LEU A 289 -1.77 8.50 22.64
N ALA A 290 -2.55 7.52 23.10
CA ALA A 290 -3.73 7.78 23.92
C ALA A 290 -3.42 8.48 25.25
N GLY A 291 -2.19 8.35 25.78
CA GLY A 291 -1.70 9.08 26.95
C GLY A 291 -1.43 10.57 26.69
N HIS A 292 -1.40 10.98 25.43
CA HIS A 292 -1.29 12.38 24.99
C HIS A 292 -2.63 12.99 24.57
N ALA A 293 -3.72 12.22 24.64
CA ALA A 293 -5.06 12.70 24.33
C ALA A 293 -5.80 13.11 25.61
N ASP A 294 -6.74 14.05 25.45
CA ASP A 294 -7.64 14.53 26.51
C ASP A 294 -8.97 13.75 26.43
N ALA A 295 -10.00 14.34 25.81
CA ALA A 295 -11.27 13.64 25.57
C ALA A 295 -11.15 12.53 24.51
N GLY A 296 -10.08 12.55 23.71
CA GLY A 296 -9.81 11.60 22.64
C GLY A 296 -9.30 10.23 23.09
N THR A 297 -8.91 10.05 24.36
CA THR A 297 -8.26 8.82 24.86
C THR A 297 -9.07 7.55 24.55
N ALA A 298 -10.37 7.56 24.82
CA ALA A 298 -11.22 6.39 24.62
C ALA A 298 -11.29 5.96 23.14
N PHE A 299 -11.27 6.92 22.21
CA PHE A 299 -11.25 6.62 20.79
C PHE A 299 -9.93 5.93 20.37
N LEU A 300 -8.79 6.48 20.79
CA LEU A 300 -7.47 5.92 20.44
C LEU A 300 -7.24 4.55 21.06
N LEU A 301 -7.67 4.33 22.31
CA LEU A 301 -7.63 3.00 22.94
C LEU A 301 -8.51 1.99 22.18
N ALA A 302 -9.70 2.41 21.73
CA ALA A 302 -10.56 1.55 20.91
C ALA A 302 -9.90 1.16 19.58
N ARG A 303 -9.22 2.11 18.90
CA ARG A 303 -8.43 1.83 17.69
C ARG A 303 -7.26 0.88 17.99
N SER A 304 -6.51 1.13 19.07
CA SER A 304 -5.42 0.26 19.54
C SER A 304 -5.89 -1.19 19.73
N SER A 305 -7.01 -1.40 20.44
CA SER A 305 -7.57 -2.74 20.65
C SER A 305 -8.04 -3.44 19.37
N GLU A 306 -8.39 -2.72 18.31
CA GLU A 306 -8.71 -3.34 17.01
C GLU A 306 -7.48 -4.00 16.39
N PHE A 307 -6.31 -3.36 16.49
CA PHE A 307 -5.03 -3.90 16.02
C PHE A 307 -4.53 -5.04 16.91
N GLU A 308 -4.72 -4.95 18.23
CA GLU A 308 -4.42 -6.07 19.12
C GLU A 308 -5.26 -7.32 18.78
N ARG A 309 -6.57 -7.12 18.52
CA ARG A 309 -7.44 -8.21 18.03
C ARG A 309 -7.01 -8.72 16.65
N CYS A 310 -6.49 -7.86 15.77
CA CYS A 310 -5.92 -8.29 14.50
C CYS A 310 -4.75 -9.25 14.72
N TRP A 311 -3.76 -8.82 15.53
CA TRP A 311 -2.59 -9.61 15.87
C TRP A 311 -2.98 -10.97 16.46
N ASN A 312 -3.84 -10.98 17.47
CA ASN A 312 -4.29 -12.23 18.10
C ASN A 312 -4.99 -13.18 17.10
N ARG A 313 -5.83 -12.67 16.19
CA ARG A 313 -6.43 -13.53 15.15
C ARG A 313 -5.39 -14.15 14.23
N TRP A 314 -4.32 -13.42 13.93
CA TRP A 314 -3.26 -13.84 13.03
C TRP A 314 -2.23 -14.74 13.68
N HIS A 315 -1.99 -14.65 14.99
CA HIS A 315 -0.94 -15.42 15.67
C HIS A 315 -1.47 -16.45 16.69
N SER A 316 -2.65 -16.27 17.28
CA SER A 316 -3.25 -17.27 18.19
C SER A 316 -3.84 -18.49 17.45
N ARG A 317 -4.07 -18.40 16.13
CA ARG A 317 -4.64 -19.50 15.32
C ARG A 317 -3.61 -20.54 14.85
N TRP A 318 -2.32 -20.30 15.08
CA TRP A 318 -1.25 -21.14 14.49
C TRP A 318 -0.20 -21.57 15.52
N GLY A 319 -0.45 -21.32 16.82
CA GLY A 319 0.39 -21.76 17.93
C GLY A 319 -0.03 -23.11 18.55
N GLU A 320 -1.02 -23.81 18.00
CA GLU A 320 -1.44 -25.13 18.48
C GLU A 320 -1.64 -26.09 17.30
N SER A 321 -0.59 -26.86 16.99
CA SER A 321 -0.70 -28.20 16.38
C SER A 321 0.52 -29.03 16.76
#